data_AF-A0A166XY72-F1
#
_entry.id   AF-A0A166XY72-F1
#
_cell.length_a   1.000
_cell.length_b   1.000
_cell.length_c   1.000
_cell.angle_alpha   90.00
_cell.angle_beta   90.00
_cell.angle_gamma   90.00
#
_symmetry.space_group_name_H-M   'P 1'
#
loop_
_entity.id
_entity.type
_entity.pdbx_description
1 polymer ?
#
loop_
_entity_poly.entity_id
_entity_poly.type
_entity_poly.pdbx_seq_one_letter_code
_entity_poly.pdbx_strand_id
1 'polypeptide(L)'
;MEISINFEQLESAALKMGAPSRHIELNASLEQLSEIDSGLGEGLVLGEDLELSDIENTHNLLSYKGRQIMLYIPEQRSHIEEVINNGKIAQARRLHVAECGTIEDMRNKGFFERYQVTNDISGSYPVVGHQHYRGEVIEGKAELGVCKNCLRILNYKGYADLKGEAKDKVFLELNLAELFESYSSYFKHYPTQKKSIGSYTKDWELVSANYRQQQNYTCEQCGVALSNHKRLLHTHHINGVKTDNAVNNLKALCADCHTKQPNHDHMYVSHEDRLLINQLRREQHKFDCSEYSDVLQYADSALKGLLLKCQTYRLPTPELGICIKHGNELVSIDLAWPRKKFAVVIEHSQLVALRALGWDVWLASDGLANFYAMQKYIR
;
A
#
# COMPACT_ATOMS: atom_id res chain seq x y z
N MET A 1 29.46 6.54 -15.02
CA MET A 1 30.08 5.21 -15.20
C MET A 1 29.16 4.43 -16.11
N GLU A 2 29.54 4.11 -17.35
CA GLU A 2 28.70 3.28 -18.22
C GLU A 2 28.63 1.87 -17.64
N ILE A 3 27.44 1.43 -17.26
CA ILE A 3 27.21 0.06 -16.80
C ILE A 3 26.91 -0.76 -18.05
N SER A 4 27.90 -1.52 -18.51
CA SER A 4 27.69 -2.57 -19.52
C SER A 4 26.98 -3.76 -18.86
N ILE A 5 25.67 -3.84 -18.97
CA ILE A 5 24.89 -4.97 -18.47
C ILE A 5 24.76 -6.01 -19.58
N ASN A 6 25.31 -7.21 -19.36
CA ASN A 6 25.16 -8.35 -20.27
C ASN A 6 23.86 -9.10 -19.94
N PHE A 7 22.91 -9.11 -20.87
CA PHE A 7 21.62 -9.78 -20.74
C PHE A 7 21.59 -11.22 -21.32
N GLU A 8 22.69 -11.75 -21.86
CA GLU A 8 22.74 -13.08 -22.50
C GLU A 8 22.26 -14.20 -21.57
N GLN A 9 22.59 -14.13 -20.28
CA GLN A 9 22.13 -15.13 -19.30
C GLN A 9 20.61 -15.05 -19.07
N LEU A 10 20.05 -13.83 -19.06
CA LEU A 10 18.62 -13.60 -18.92
C LEU A 10 17.87 -14.06 -20.16
N GLU A 11 18.39 -13.76 -21.35
CA GLU A 11 17.83 -14.22 -22.64
C GLU A 11 17.88 -15.74 -22.76
N SER A 12 18.99 -16.36 -22.35
CA SER A 12 19.12 -17.82 -22.31
C SER A 12 18.12 -18.47 -21.35
N ALA A 13 17.86 -17.84 -20.19
CA ALA A 13 16.84 -18.30 -19.25
C ALA A 13 15.42 -18.13 -19.82
N ALA A 14 15.12 -17.01 -20.46
CA ALA A 14 13.82 -16.74 -21.09
C ALA A 14 13.54 -17.73 -22.24
N LEU A 15 14.56 -18.04 -23.06
CA LEU A 15 14.50 -19.07 -24.10
C LEU A 15 14.20 -20.46 -23.53
N LYS A 16 14.87 -20.85 -22.44
CA LYS A 16 14.60 -22.12 -21.74
C LYS A 16 13.18 -22.20 -21.17
N MET A 17 12.58 -21.05 -20.86
CA MET A 17 11.21 -20.93 -20.37
C MET A 17 10.16 -20.81 -21.50
N GLY A 18 10.56 -20.83 -22.78
CA GLY A 18 9.65 -20.73 -23.92
C GLY A 18 9.05 -19.34 -24.13
N ALA A 19 9.65 -18.29 -23.54
CA ALA A 19 9.19 -16.92 -23.70
C ALA A 19 9.71 -16.29 -25.01
N PRO A 20 8.91 -15.45 -25.70
CA PRO A 20 9.38 -14.72 -26.88
C PRO A 20 10.47 -13.72 -26.49
N SER A 21 11.52 -13.64 -27.32
CA SER A 21 12.60 -12.66 -27.13
C SER A 21 12.04 -11.23 -27.21
N ARG A 22 12.35 -10.41 -26.21
CA ARG A 22 12.02 -8.98 -26.16
C ARG A 22 13.30 -8.19 -25.96
N HIS A 23 13.51 -7.20 -26.82
CA HIS A 23 14.61 -6.25 -26.66
C HIS A 23 14.33 -5.38 -25.44
N ILE A 24 15.20 -5.44 -24.42
CA ILE A 24 15.06 -4.63 -23.20
C ILE A 24 15.82 -3.32 -23.42
N GLU A 25 15.08 -2.24 -23.67
CA GLU A 25 15.62 -0.89 -23.65
C GLU A 25 15.45 -0.28 -22.27
N LEU A 26 16.56 -0.04 -21.57
CA LEU A 26 16.58 0.65 -20.29
C LEU A 26 16.64 2.17 -20.51
N ASN A 27 15.49 2.78 -20.81
CA ASN A 27 15.40 4.21 -21.14
C ASN A 27 15.07 5.10 -19.92
N ALA A 28 15.14 4.56 -18.70
CA ALA A 28 14.87 5.30 -17.46
C ALA A 28 16.17 5.45 -16.66
N SER A 29 16.56 6.69 -16.37
CA SER A 29 17.69 6.96 -15.49
C SER A 29 17.31 6.61 -14.04
N LEU A 30 18.03 5.68 -13.43
CA LEU A 30 17.87 5.32 -12.02
C LEU A 30 18.24 6.48 -11.09
N GLU A 31 19.12 7.38 -11.54
CA GLU A 31 19.60 8.54 -10.78
C GLU A 31 18.48 9.55 -10.49
N GLN A 32 17.58 9.77 -11.45
CA GLN A 32 16.42 10.67 -11.27
C GLN A 32 15.43 10.16 -10.22
N LEU A 33 15.33 8.84 -10.02
CA LEU A 33 14.40 8.25 -9.05
C LEU A 33 14.88 8.47 -7.61
N SER A 34 16.19 8.34 -7.36
CA SER A 34 16.74 8.58 -6.02
C SER A 34 16.71 10.05 -5.60
N GLU A 35 16.89 10.99 -6.54
CA GLU A 35 16.81 12.42 -6.25
C GLU A 35 15.40 12.85 -5.84
N ILE A 36 14.36 12.30 -6.50
CA ILE A 36 12.96 12.55 -6.11
C ILE A 36 12.71 12.09 -4.66
N ASP A 37 13.18 10.91 -4.29
CA ASP A 37 12.98 10.37 -2.94
C ASP A 37 13.75 11.18 -1.88
N SER A 38 14.96 11.67 -2.20
CA SER A 38 15.73 12.57 -1.34
C SER A 38 15.02 13.92 -1.15
N GLY A 39 14.55 14.55 -2.23
CA GLY A 39 13.83 15.83 -2.14
C GLY A 39 12.51 15.72 -1.38
N LEU A 40 11.72 14.67 -1.64
CA LEU A 40 10.48 14.41 -0.89
C LEU A 40 10.75 14.09 0.60
N GLY A 41 11.90 13.52 0.93
CA GLY A 41 12.29 13.25 2.33
C GLY A 41 12.59 14.52 3.12
N GLU A 42 13.15 15.54 2.46
CA GLU A 42 13.44 16.84 3.08
C GLU A 42 12.23 17.78 3.11
N GLY A 43 11.24 17.52 2.25
CA GLY A 43 10.01 18.30 2.13
C GLY A 43 10.14 19.35 1.02
N LEU A 44 9.23 19.29 0.04
CA LEU A 44 9.19 20.20 -1.11
C LEU A 44 7.99 21.13 -1.02
N VAL A 45 8.14 22.39 -1.44
CA VAL A 45 7.07 23.41 -1.37
C VAL A 45 6.27 23.44 -2.68
N LEU A 46 4.94 23.43 -2.58
CA LEU A 46 4.08 23.61 -3.75
C LEU A 46 4.14 25.04 -4.28
N GLY A 47 4.28 25.19 -5.59
CA GLY A 47 4.45 26.46 -6.30
C GLY A 47 5.91 26.85 -6.52
N GLU A 48 6.80 26.57 -5.57
CA GLU A 48 8.24 26.87 -5.68
C GLU A 48 9.04 25.69 -6.24
N ASP A 49 8.84 24.50 -5.67
CA ASP A 49 9.56 23.28 -6.07
C ASP A 49 8.73 22.37 -6.98
N LEU A 50 7.40 22.46 -6.88
CA LEU A 50 6.44 21.53 -7.49
C LEU A 50 5.18 22.23 -7.99
N GLU A 51 4.76 21.98 -9.22
CA GLU A 51 3.47 22.49 -9.71
C GLU A 51 2.29 21.64 -9.20
N LEU A 52 1.15 22.29 -8.96
CA LEU A 52 -0.06 21.62 -8.47
C LEU A 52 -0.59 20.55 -9.44
N SER A 53 -0.34 20.71 -10.74
CA SER A 53 -0.69 19.75 -11.78
C SER A 53 0.09 18.44 -11.68
N ASP A 54 1.23 18.45 -10.99
CA ASP A 54 2.08 17.28 -10.89
C ASP A 54 1.68 16.34 -9.76
N ILE A 55 0.82 16.82 -8.83
CA ILE A 55 0.19 15.96 -7.84
C ILE A 55 -0.98 15.23 -8.51
N GLU A 56 -0.83 13.92 -8.60
CA GLU A 56 -1.87 13.04 -9.08
C GLU A 56 -2.74 12.58 -7.90
N ASN A 57 -4.05 12.57 -8.09
CA ASN A 57 -4.97 11.87 -7.20
C ASN A 57 -5.22 10.48 -7.79
N THR A 58 -4.48 9.49 -7.32
CA THR A 58 -4.69 8.09 -7.70
C THR A 58 -5.39 7.40 -6.53
N HIS A 59 -6.61 6.91 -6.74
CA HIS A 59 -7.34 6.10 -5.75
C HIS A 59 -7.68 6.82 -4.43
N ASN A 60 -7.98 8.13 -4.47
CA ASN A 60 -8.17 9.01 -3.30
C ASN A 60 -6.92 9.24 -2.44
N LEU A 61 -5.80 8.66 -2.82
CA LEU A 61 -4.52 8.89 -2.17
C LEU A 61 -3.72 9.91 -2.98
N LEU A 62 -2.88 10.64 -2.27
CA LEU A 62 -2.02 11.65 -2.86
C LEU A 62 -0.78 10.96 -3.43
N SER A 63 -0.51 11.17 -4.72
CA SER A 63 0.67 10.63 -5.38
C SER A 63 1.40 11.69 -6.18
N TYR A 64 2.70 11.50 -6.35
CA TYR A 64 3.57 12.34 -7.18
C TYR A 64 4.52 11.44 -7.97
N LYS A 65 4.45 11.47 -9.30
CA LYS A 65 5.26 10.61 -10.19
C LYS A 65 5.24 9.12 -9.78
N GLY A 66 4.04 8.63 -9.43
CA GLY A 66 3.81 7.24 -9.01
C GLY A 66 4.28 6.87 -7.60
N ARG A 67 4.74 7.85 -6.79
CA ARG A 67 5.08 7.68 -5.36
C ARG A 67 3.95 8.16 -4.47
N GLN A 68 3.75 7.48 -3.36
CA GLN A 68 2.87 7.97 -2.31
C GLN A 68 3.48 9.20 -1.63
N ILE A 69 2.70 10.27 -1.51
CA ILE A 69 3.12 11.50 -0.83
C ILE A 69 2.12 11.89 0.27
N MET A 70 2.56 12.83 1.11
CA MET A 70 1.76 13.47 2.14
C MET A 70 1.87 14.97 2.01
N LEU A 71 0.82 15.65 2.46
CA LEU A 71 0.77 17.11 2.50
C LEU A 71 0.65 17.57 3.95
N TYR A 72 1.44 18.57 4.33
CA TYR A 72 1.28 19.25 5.61
C TYR A 72 1.60 20.73 5.45
N ILE A 73 1.18 21.55 6.42
CA ILE A 73 1.56 22.97 6.44
C ILE A 73 2.53 23.17 7.61
N PRO A 74 3.78 23.61 7.37
CA PRO A 74 4.77 23.82 8.42
C PRO A 74 4.33 24.88 9.43
N GLU A 75 3.78 25.98 8.94
CA GLU A 75 3.34 27.11 9.75
C GLU A 75 2.18 26.71 10.66
N GLN A 76 2.37 26.68 11.96
CA GLN A 76 1.36 26.32 12.96
C GLN A 76 0.59 27.57 13.43
N ARG A 77 -0.70 27.41 13.74
CA ARG A 77 -1.52 28.51 14.31
C ARG A 77 -1.42 28.60 15.83
N SER A 78 -0.94 27.53 16.46
CA SER A 78 -0.95 27.32 17.90
C SER A 78 0.41 27.64 18.50
N HIS A 79 0.51 27.63 19.83
CA HIS A 79 1.79 27.76 20.51
C HIS A 79 2.74 26.67 20.04
N ILE A 80 3.76 27.10 19.31
CA ILE A 80 4.68 26.21 18.60
C ILE A 80 5.38 25.23 19.55
N GLU A 81 5.65 25.65 20.78
CA GLU A 81 6.22 24.80 21.84
C GLU A 81 5.31 23.62 22.20
N GLU A 82 3.98 23.82 22.25
CA GLU A 82 3.03 22.72 22.49
C GLU A 82 3.01 21.74 21.32
N VAL A 83 3.08 22.25 20.09
CA VAL A 83 3.08 21.42 18.88
C VAL A 83 4.36 20.61 18.76
N ILE A 84 5.52 21.19 19.08
CA ILE A 84 6.81 20.50 19.11
C ILE A 84 6.78 19.38 20.17
N ASN A 85 6.24 19.66 21.35
CA ASN A 85 6.12 18.65 22.42
C ASN A 85 5.10 17.54 22.08
N ASN A 86 3.98 17.90 21.43
CA ASN A 86 2.94 16.96 21.05
C ASN A 86 2.18 17.45 19.81
N GLY A 87 2.59 17.00 18.62
CA GLY A 87 1.97 17.38 17.34
C GLY A 87 0.57 16.78 17.09
N LYS A 88 0.05 15.98 18.03
CA LYS A 88 -1.28 15.36 17.96
C LYS A 88 -2.35 16.12 18.74
N ILE A 89 -2.01 17.23 19.40
CA ILE A 89 -2.98 18.11 20.10
C ILE A 89 -4.01 18.70 19.12
N ALA A 90 -5.22 19.01 19.61
CA ALA A 90 -6.37 19.41 18.79
C ALA A 90 -6.10 20.61 17.86
N GLN A 91 -5.25 21.53 18.31
CA GLN A 91 -4.92 22.80 17.69
C GLN A 91 -3.72 22.75 16.72
N ALA A 92 -2.96 21.65 16.70
CA ALA A 92 -1.90 21.47 15.71
C ALA A 92 -2.48 21.21 14.31
N ARG A 93 -1.79 21.68 13.27
CA ARG A 93 -2.13 21.31 11.89
C ARG A 93 -1.84 19.82 11.67
N ARG A 94 -2.40 19.27 10.59
CA ARG A 94 -2.42 17.82 10.35
C ARG A 94 -1.63 17.45 9.13
N LEU A 95 -1.18 16.21 9.13
CA LEU A 95 -0.62 15.52 7.97
C LEU A 95 -1.76 14.92 7.14
N HIS A 96 -1.78 15.17 5.84
CA HIS A 96 -2.78 14.67 4.91
C HIS A 96 -2.18 13.59 4.03
N VAL A 97 -2.84 12.44 3.97
CA VAL A 97 -2.38 11.25 3.23
C VAL A 97 -3.32 10.89 2.07
N ALA A 98 -4.44 11.62 1.96
CA ALA A 98 -5.52 11.38 1.02
C ALA A 98 -6.14 12.72 0.61
N GLU A 99 -6.71 12.77 -0.59
CA GLU A 99 -7.54 13.88 -1.04
C GLU A 99 -8.82 13.88 -0.20
N CYS A 100 -8.96 14.88 0.68
CA CYS A 100 -10.02 14.92 1.68
C CYS A 100 -10.67 16.29 1.70
N GLY A 101 -11.89 16.37 2.25
CA GLY A 101 -12.64 17.64 2.25
C GLY A 101 -11.88 18.84 2.84
N THR A 102 -10.89 18.64 3.71
CA THR A 102 -10.02 19.72 4.17
C THR A 102 -9.05 20.23 3.09
N ILE A 103 -8.47 19.32 2.29
CA ILE A 103 -7.64 19.71 1.14
C ILE A 103 -8.51 20.39 0.08
N GLU A 104 -9.67 19.82 -0.24
CA GLU A 104 -10.64 20.43 -1.16
C GLU A 104 -11.04 21.84 -0.69
N ASP A 105 -11.37 22.02 0.59
CA ASP A 105 -11.69 23.32 1.17
C ASP A 105 -10.53 24.31 1.07
N MET A 106 -9.29 23.86 1.31
CA MET A 106 -8.10 24.71 1.22
C MET A 106 -7.80 25.11 -0.22
N ARG A 107 -8.06 24.23 -1.18
CA ARG A 107 -7.98 24.50 -2.62
C ARG A 107 -9.02 25.52 -3.05
N ASN A 108 -10.28 25.33 -2.67
CA ASN A 108 -11.37 26.25 -2.99
C ASN A 108 -11.18 27.65 -2.40
N LYS A 109 -10.48 27.75 -1.26
CA LYS A 109 -10.15 29.03 -0.61
C LYS A 109 -8.88 29.69 -1.14
N GLY A 110 -8.15 29.07 -2.07
CA GLY A 110 -6.89 29.59 -2.60
C GLY A 110 -5.71 29.50 -1.63
N PHE A 111 -5.76 28.59 -0.64
CA PHE A 111 -4.69 28.40 0.35
C PHE A 111 -3.91 27.09 0.16
N PHE A 112 -4.06 26.44 -0.99
CA PHE A 112 -3.42 25.15 -1.26
C PHE A 112 -1.89 25.24 -1.41
N GLU A 113 -1.36 26.37 -1.87
CA GLU A 113 0.10 26.56 -2.01
C GLU A 113 0.85 26.64 -0.68
N ARG A 114 0.13 26.69 0.45
CA ARG A 114 0.74 26.63 1.78
C ARG A 114 1.23 25.24 2.16
N TYR A 115 0.86 24.22 1.39
CA TYR A 115 1.22 22.84 1.69
C TYR A 115 2.63 22.52 1.19
N GLN A 116 3.37 21.79 2.01
CA GLN A 116 4.58 21.10 1.63
C GLN A 116 4.29 19.61 1.40
N VAL A 117 4.98 19.06 0.41
CA VAL A 117 4.94 17.66 0.00
C VAL A 117 6.06 16.90 0.69
N THR A 118 5.75 15.74 1.25
CA THR A 118 6.77 14.85 1.82
C THR A 118 6.43 13.38 1.59
N ASN A 119 7.44 12.52 1.48
CA ASN A 119 7.30 11.06 1.56
C ASN A 119 7.93 10.49 2.85
N ASP A 120 8.34 11.36 3.79
CA ASP A 120 8.99 10.94 5.02
C ASP A 120 7.98 10.30 5.98
N ILE A 121 8.11 8.98 6.13
CA ILE A 121 7.30 8.17 7.04
C ILE A 121 7.97 8.02 8.43
N SER A 122 9.04 8.76 8.73
CA SER A 122 9.65 8.82 10.07
C SER A 122 8.68 9.39 11.11
N GLY A 123 7.77 10.26 10.67
CA GLY A 123 6.75 10.88 11.49
C GLY A 123 7.16 12.19 12.16
N SER A 124 8.35 12.75 11.88
CA SER A 124 8.84 13.99 12.50
C SER A 124 9.08 15.09 11.46
N TYR A 125 8.21 16.11 11.43
CA TYR A 125 8.18 17.11 10.36
C TYR A 125 8.63 18.50 10.85
N PRO A 126 9.35 19.27 10.00
CA PRO A 126 9.67 20.66 10.30
C PRO A 126 8.40 21.50 10.52
N VAL A 127 8.36 22.26 11.60
CA VAL A 127 7.23 23.16 11.92
C VAL A 127 7.76 24.51 12.36
N VAL A 128 7.00 25.55 12.05
CA VAL A 128 7.33 26.94 12.41
C VAL A 128 6.10 27.63 13.00
N GLY A 129 6.29 28.49 13.99
CA GLY A 129 5.19 29.26 14.58
C GLY A 129 5.67 30.26 15.61
N HIS A 130 4.72 30.93 16.27
CA HIS A 130 5.04 31.97 17.25
C HIS A 130 4.97 31.45 18.69
N GLN A 131 5.88 31.94 19.54
CA GLN A 131 5.82 31.72 20.98
C GLN A 131 4.65 32.49 21.62
N HIS A 132 4.01 31.92 22.64
CA HIS A 132 2.83 32.48 23.32
C HIS A 132 3.03 33.91 23.87
N TYR A 133 4.26 34.29 24.24
CA TYR A 133 4.51 35.50 25.03
C TYR A 133 5.50 36.51 24.41
N ARG A 134 6.36 36.08 23.48
CA ARG A 134 7.40 36.96 22.90
C ARG A 134 7.19 37.32 21.43
N GLY A 135 6.28 36.63 20.74
CA GLY A 135 6.09 36.79 19.29
C GLY A 135 7.26 36.29 18.43
N GLU A 136 8.35 35.82 19.07
CA GLU A 136 9.49 35.20 18.40
C GLU A 136 9.04 33.99 17.58
N VAL A 137 9.57 33.89 16.37
CA VAL A 137 9.38 32.75 15.47
C VAL A 137 10.31 31.64 15.96
N ILE A 138 9.72 30.48 16.26
CA ILE A 138 10.45 29.27 16.64
C ILE A 138 10.26 28.23 15.53
N GLU A 139 11.36 27.60 15.17
CA GLU A 139 11.40 26.44 14.29
C GLU A 139 11.71 25.19 15.11
N GLY A 140 11.11 24.06 14.74
CA GLY A 140 11.36 22.78 15.40
C GLY A 140 10.86 21.62 14.56
N LYS A 141 10.88 20.41 15.13
CA LYS A 141 10.26 19.24 14.52
C LYS A 141 9.14 18.71 15.41
N ALA A 142 8.03 18.28 14.80
CA ALA A 142 6.86 17.80 15.51
C ALA A 142 6.31 16.51 14.90
N GLU A 143 5.80 15.62 15.77
CA GLU A 143 5.04 14.45 15.35
C GLU A 143 3.59 14.80 15.01
N LEU A 144 3.36 15.27 13.78
CA LEU A 144 2.04 15.69 13.33
C LEU A 144 1.07 14.51 13.21
N GLY A 145 -0.10 14.65 13.83
CA GLY A 145 -1.17 13.67 13.68
C GLY A 145 -1.76 13.66 12.26
N VAL A 146 -2.07 12.46 11.75
CA VAL A 146 -2.77 12.30 10.46
C VAL A 146 -4.18 12.89 10.56
N CYS A 147 -4.59 13.60 9.52
CA CYS A 147 -5.89 14.25 9.45
C CYS A 147 -7.03 13.23 9.62
N LYS A 148 -7.91 13.49 10.60
CA LYS A 148 -9.08 12.62 10.89
C LYS A 148 -10.02 12.47 9.68
N ASN A 149 -10.04 13.44 8.76
CA ASN A 149 -10.80 13.34 7.51
C ASN A 149 -10.18 12.33 6.53
N CYS A 150 -8.85 12.29 6.43
CA CYS A 150 -8.16 11.27 5.64
C CYS A 150 -8.42 9.87 6.21
N LEU A 151 -8.29 9.69 7.53
CA LEU A 151 -8.59 8.40 8.19
C LEU A 151 -10.02 7.92 7.92
N ARG A 152 -10.97 8.84 7.90
CA ARG A 152 -12.39 8.55 7.62
C ARG A 152 -12.63 8.14 6.17
N ILE A 153 -12.04 8.83 5.19
CA ILE A 153 -12.21 8.50 3.76
C ILE A 153 -11.58 7.15 3.43
N LEU A 154 -10.38 6.91 3.96
CA LEU A 154 -9.66 5.64 3.80
C LEU A 154 -10.27 4.49 4.60
N ASN A 155 -11.19 4.81 5.52
CA ASN A 155 -11.74 3.92 6.54
C ASN A 155 -10.66 3.10 7.26
N TYR A 156 -9.52 3.74 7.57
CA TYR A 156 -8.35 3.08 8.16
C TYR A 156 -8.72 2.42 9.49
N LYS A 157 -8.51 1.11 9.64
CA LYS A 157 -8.95 0.33 10.82
C LYS A 157 -10.43 0.56 11.19
N GLY A 158 -11.30 0.84 10.21
CA GLY A 158 -12.73 1.09 10.43
C GLY A 158 -13.05 2.48 10.97
N TYR A 159 -12.11 3.44 10.87
CA TYR A 159 -12.20 4.75 11.50
C TYR A 159 -13.52 5.49 11.25
N ALA A 160 -14.17 5.33 10.08
CA ALA A 160 -15.39 6.06 9.76
C ALA A 160 -16.51 5.78 10.77
N ASP A 161 -16.68 4.51 11.15
CA ASP A 161 -17.81 4.03 11.95
C ASP A 161 -17.49 3.91 13.46
N LEU A 162 -16.22 4.07 13.87
CA LEU A 162 -15.82 4.09 15.29
C LEU A 162 -16.38 5.32 16.06
N LYS A 163 -16.42 5.24 17.39
CA LYS A 163 -16.91 6.30 18.29
C LYS A 163 -15.98 6.51 19.50
N GLY A 164 -15.96 7.74 20.03
CA GLY A 164 -15.30 8.08 21.29
C GLY A 164 -13.85 7.61 21.38
N GLU A 165 -13.52 6.98 22.50
CA GLU A 165 -12.18 6.48 22.84
C GLU A 165 -11.57 5.59 21.74
N ALA A 166 -12.38 4.78 21.04
CA ALA A 166 -11.85 3.93 19.97
C ALA A 166 -11.30 4.75 18.78
N LYS A 167 -11.91 5.90 18.46
CA LYS A 167 -11.38 6.82 17.44
C LYS A 167 -10.09 7.47 17.90
N ASP A 168 -10.03 7.87 19.17
CA ASP A 168 -8.85 8.53 19.72
C ASP A 168 -7.68 7.56 19.81
N LYS A 169 -7.92 6.30 20.18
CA LYS A 169 -6.92 5.23 20.15
C LYS A 169 -6.30 5.05 18.76
N VAL A 170 -7.13 4.86 17.73
CA VAL A 170 -6.63 4.71 16.34
C VAL A 170 -5.83 5.93 15.88
N PHE A 171 -6.24 7.13 16.28
CA PHE A 171 -5.54 8.37 15.93
C PHE A 171 -4.19 8.51 16.67
N LEU A 172 -4.15 8.23 17.97
CA LEU A 172 -2.95 8.38 18.80
C LEU A 172 -1.90 7.32 18.50
N GLU A 173 -2.32 6.07 18.30
CA GLU A 173 -1.46 4.91 18.05
C GLU A 173 -1.13 4.69 16.56
N LEU A 174 -1.53 5.62 15.67
CA LEU A 174 -1.29 5.47 14.24
C LEU A 174 0.21 5.38 13.94
N ASN A 175 0.58 4.36 13.18
CA ASN A 175 1.90 4.19 12.60
C ASN A 175 1.85 4.48 11.10
N LEU A 176 2.67 5.42 10.63
CA LEU A 176 2.70 5.83 9.22
C LEU A 176 3.21 4.73 8.30
N ALA A 177 4.19 3.93 8.73
CA ALA A 177 4.68 2.80 7.94
C ALA A 177 3.58 1.73 7.74
N GLU A 178 2.82 1.41 8.80
CA GLU A 178 1.67 0.48 8.69
C GLU A 178 0.60 1.01 7.72
N LEU A 179 0.30 2.31 7.81
CA LEU A 179 -0.67 2.96 6.94
C LEU A 179 -0.22 2.91 5.47
N PHE A 180 1.04 3.26 5.20
CA PHE A 180 1.59 3.30 3.84
C PHE A 180 1.66 1.92 3.22
N GLU A 181 2.13 0.92 3.98
CA GLU A 181 2.17 -0.46 3.51
C GLU A 181 0.77 -0.98 3.19
N SER A 182 -0.23 -0.63 4.00
CA SER A 182 -1.62 -1.03 3.74
C SER A 182 -2.10 -0.59 2.36
N TYR A 183 -1.56 0.49 1.81
CA TYR A 183 -1.95 1.06 0.52
C TYR A 183 -0.89 0.89 -0.57
N SER A 184 0.15 0.08 -0.35
CA SER A 184 1.28 -0.05 -1.28
C SER A 184 0.85 -0.48 -2.69
N SER A 185 -0.19 -1.30 -2.80
CA SER A 185 -0.77 -1.74 -4.09
C SER A 185 -1.41 -0.62 -4.93
N TYR A 186 -1.69 0.56 -4.35
CA TYR A 186 -2.21 1.71 -5.10
C TYR A 186 -1.11 2.52 -5.80
N PHE A 187 0.17 2.25 -5.52
CA PHE A 187 1.30 3.06 -6.02
C PHE A 187 2.32 2.22 -6.78
N LYS A 188 2.99 2.87 -7.73
CA LYS A 188 4.03 2.25 -8.56
C LYS A 188 5.36 2.14 -7.82
N HIS A 189 5.63 3.07 -6.90
CA HIS A 189 6.90 3.19 -6.18
C HIS A 189 6.64 3.41 -4.68
N TYR A 190 7.26 2.58 -3.84
CA TYR A 190 7.16 2.64 -2.38
C TYR A 190 8.43 3.26 -1.77
N PRO A 191 8.31 4.18 -0.79
CA PRO A 191 9.48 4.76 -0.12
C PRO A 191 10.21 3.69 0.69
N THR A 192 11.45 3.40 0.31
CA THR A 192 12.28 2.39 1.01
C THR A 192 12.86 3.00 2.30
N GLN A 193 12.44 2.54 3.47
CA GLN A 193 13.24 2.78 4.68
C GLN A 193 14.53 1.96 4.57
N LYS A 194 15.68 2.63 4.46
CA LYS A 194 16.99 1.99 4.64
C LYS A 194 17.14 1.59 6.12
N LYS A 195 16.59 0.45 6.51
CA LYS A 195 17.02 -0.25 7.72
C LYS A 195 18.08 -1.27 7.34
N SER A 196 19.31 -1.05 7.77
CA SER A 196 20.37 -2.05 7.71
C SER A 196 20.06 -3.16 8.73
N ILE A 197 19.32 -4.18 8.31
CA ILE A 197 18.98 -5.32 9.17
C ILE A 197 19.92 -6.47 8.82
N GLY A 198 20.85 -6.77 9.72
CA GLY A 198 21.64 -8.01 9.89
C GLY A 198 21.94 -8.83 8.63
N SER A 199 23.22 -9.01 8.32
CA SER A 199 23.64 -9.86 7.19
C SER A 199 23.09 -11.27 7.37
N TYR A 200 22.42 -11.77 6.33
CA TYR A 200 22.18 -13.21 6.18
C TYR A 200 23.51 -13.96 6.18
N THR A 201 23.45 -15.26 6.46
CA THR A 201 24.58 -16.14 6.20
C THR A 201 24.86 -16.21 4.70
N LYS A 202 26.12 -16.46 4.33
CA LYS A 202 26.56 -16.50 2.92
C LYS A 202 25.85 -17.59 2.10
N ASP A 203 25.34 -18.63 2.75
CA ASP A 203 24.66 -19.78 2.16
C ASP A 203 23.12 -19.64 2.14
N TRP A 204 22.56 -18.49 2.54
CA TRP A 204 21.11 -18.31 2.68
C TRP A 204 20.32 -18.66 1.41
N GLU A 205 20.81 -18.29 0.23
CA GLU A 205 20.13 -18.61 -1.03
C GLU A 205 19.94 -20.12 -1.22
N LEU A 206 20.96 -20.91 -0.87
CA LEU A 206 20.92 -22.37 -0.92
C LEU A 206 20.00 -22.95 0.16
N VAL A 207 20.10 -22.46 1.40
CA VAL A 207 19.24 -22.87 2.52
C VAL A 207 17.76 -22.63 2.16
N SER A 208 17.43 -21.43 1.70
CA SER A 208 16.07 -21.06 1.31
C SER A 208 15.55 -21.89 0.14
N ALA A 209 16.37 -22.11 -0.90
CA ALA A 209 15.98 -22.93 -2.05
C ALA A 209 15.71 -24.38 -1.65
N ASN A 210 16.60 -24.99 -0.85
CA ASN A 210 16.46 -26.36 -0.37
C ASN A 210 15.21 -26.51 0.51
N TYR A 211 14.99 -25.58 1.43
CA TYR A 211 13.82 -25.63 2.31
C TYR A 211 12.51 -25.51 1.51
N ARG A 212 12.41 -24.56 0.57
CA ARG A 212 11.22 -24.41 -0.30
C ARG A 212 10.98 -25.65 -1.17
N GLN A 213 12.05 -26.30 -1.63
CA GLN A 213 11.96 -27.56 -2.36
C GLN A 213 11.46 -28.70 -1.47
N GLN A 214 11.93 -28.82 -0.23
CA GLN A 214 11.43 -29.80 0.74
C GLN A 214 9.94 -29.64 1.03
N GLN A 215 9.44 -28.39 1.03
CA GLN A 215 8.01 -28.09 1.16
C GLN A 215 7.22 -28.23 -0.16
N ASN A 216 7.81 -28.81 -1.21
CA ASN A 216 7.20 -28.97 -2.54
C ASN A 216 6.63 -27.65 -3.09
N TYR A 217 7.31 -26.53 -2.81
CA TYR A 217 6.86 -25.18 -3.12
C TYR A 217 5.43 -24.87 -2.63
N THR A 218 5.02 -25.42 -1.49
CA THR A 218 3.70 -25.17 -0.89
C THR A 218 3.81 -24.18 0.26
N CYS A 219 2.90 -23.21 0.32
CA CYS A 219 2.82 -22.31 1.45
C CYS A 219 2.31 -23.05 2.69
N GLU A 220 3.07 -23.04 3.77
CA GLU A 220 2.73 -23.69 5.04
C GLU A 220 1.67 -22.94 5.86
N GLN A 221 1.22 -21.75 5.40
CA GLN A 221 0.13 -21.01 6.05
C GLN A 221 -1.21 -21.20 5.35
N CYS A 222 -1.27 -21.04 4.02
CA CYS A 222 -2.53 -21.16 3.27
C CYS A 222 -2.62 -22.42 2.42
N GLY A 223 -1.56 -23.22 2.32
CA GLY A 223 -1.56 -24.48 1.56
C GLY A 223 -1.53 -24.33 0.04
N VAL A 224 -1.41 -23.11 -0.51
CA VAL A 224 -1.28 -22.91 -1.97
C VAL A 224 0.05 -23.46 -2.46
N ALA A 225 -0.01 -24.31 -3.50
CA ALA A 225 1.13 -24.82 -4.21
C ALA A 225 1.57 -23.83 -5.30
N LEU A 226 2.86 -23.52 -5.33
CA LEU A 226 3.49 -22.52 -6.19
C LEU A 226 4.61 -23.14 -7.03
N SER A 227 4.57 -24.44 -7.31
CA SER A 227 5.61 -25.15 -8.07
C SER A 227 5.89 -24.56 -9.45
N ASN A 228 4.86 -24.00 -10.11
CA ASN A 228 4.97 -23.29 -11.39
C ASN A 228 5.28 -21.79 -11.23
N HIS A 229 5.24 -21.27 -10.00
CA HIS A 229 5.44 -19.87 -9.66
C HIS A 229 6.39 -19.72 -8.47
N LYS A 230 7.54 -20.42 -8.53
CA LYS A 230 8.49 -20.56 -7.41
C LYS A 230 8.96 -19.23 -6.81
N ARG A 231 8.97 -18.16 -7.62
CA ARG A 231 9.31 -16.80 -7.18
C ARG A 231 8.34 -16.24 -6.12
N LEU A 232 7.10 -16.75 -6.07
CA LEU A 232 6.06 -16.31 -5.15
C LEU A 232 6.09 -17.02 -3.80
N LEU A 233 7.04 -17.93 -3.57
CA LEU A 233 7.22 -18.60 -2.29
C LEU A 233 8.54 -18.15 -1.65
N HIS A 234 8.46 -17.65 -0.44
CA HIS A 234 9.58 -17.14 0.34
C HIS A 234 9.85 -18.06 1.55
N THR A 235 11.06 -18.00 2.08
CA THR A 235 11.40 -18.59 3.39
C THR A 235 11.38 -17.47 4.44
N HIS A 236 10.67 -17.70 5.53
CA HIS A 236 10.52 -16.81 6.68
C HIS A 236 11.23 -17.41 7.90
N HIS A 237 12.02 -16.60 8.61
CA HIS A 237 12.61 -16.96 9.91
C HIS A 237 11.61 -16.66 11.03
N ILE A 238 11.13 -17.69 11.72
CA ILE A 238 10.06 -17.60 12.72
C ILE A 238 10.48 -16.73 13.92
N ASN A 239 11.71 -16.87 14.39
CA ASN A 239 12.25 -16.06 15.50
C ASN A 239 12.80 -14.69 15.07
N GLY A 240 12.78 -14.36 13.78
CA GLY A 240 13.35 -13.13 13.23
C GLY A 240 14.89 -13.06 13.19
N VAL A 241 15.59 -14.10 13.65
CA VAL A 241 17.05 -14.19 13.63
C VAL A 241 17.52 -14.72 12.29
N LYS A 242 17.94 -13.82 11.39
CA LYS A 242 18.34 -14.12 10.00
C LYS A 242 19.49 -15.12 9.83
N THR A 243 20.27 -15.36 10.90
CA THR A 243 21.38 -16.31 10.90
C THR A 243 21.01 -17.69 11.43
N ASP A 244 19.82 -17.84 12.02
CA ASP A 244 19.34 -19.11 12.56
C ASP A 244 18.62 -19.93 11.48
N ASN A 245 19.40 -20.71 10.75
CA ASN A 245 18.93 -21.55 9.64
C ASN A 245 18.44 -22.94 10.09
N ALA A 246 18.15 -23.13 11.39
CA ALA A 246 17.58 -24.38 11.85
C ALA A 246 16.22 -24.63 11.16
N VAL A 247 15.99 -25.85 10.67
CA VAL A 247 14.78 -26.21 9.89
C VAL A 247 13.49 -25.89 10.64
N ASN A 248 13.49 -26.05 11.97
CA ASN A 248 12.36 -25.72 12.85
C ASN A 248 12.13 -24.21 13.05
N ASN A 249 13.08 -23.36 12.63
CA ASN A 249 12.98 -21.91 12.63
C ASN A 249 12.60 -21.34 11.24
N LEU A 250 12.52 -22.17 10.21
CA LEU A 250 12.15 -21.77 8.87
C LEU A 250 10.68 -22.08 8.61
N LYS A 251 10.04 -21.26 7.78
CA LYS A 251 8.68 -21.48 7.27
C LYS A 251 8.55 -21.01 5.83
N ALA A 252 7.96 -21.82 4.96
CA ALA A 252 7.71 -21.51 3.56
C ALA A 252 6.36 -20.78 3.45
N LEU A 253 6.39 -19.52 3.06
CA LEU A 253 5.20 -18.66 2.95
C LEU A 253 5.06 -18.15 1.53
N CYS A 254 3.85 -18.15 0.98
CA CYS A 254 3.60 -17.37 -0.24
C CYS A 254 3.86 -15.89 0.06
N ALA A 255 4.24 -15.13 -0.96
CA ALA A 255 4.64 -13.73 -0.80
C ALA A 255 3.58 -12.93 -0.04
N ASP A 256 2.29 -13.09 -0.37
CA ASP A 256 1.18 -12.46 0.34
C ASP A 256 1.10 -12.85 1.84
N CYS A 257 1.14 -14.15 2.18
CA CYS A 257 1.16 -14.58 3.59
C CYS A 257 2.41 -14.09 4.33
N HIS A 258 3.54 -13.94 3.63
CA HIS A 258 4.79 -13.46 4.22
C HIS A 258 4.69 -11.97 4.60
N THR A 259 4.11 -11.12 3.74
CA THR A 259 3.87 -9.70 4.07
C THR A 259 2.99 -9.51 5.30
N LYS A 260 2.13 -10.49 5.60
CA LYS A 260 1.21 -10.49 6.74
C LYS A 260 1.82 -11.06 8.03
N GLN A 261 3.10 -11.44 8.04
CA GLN A 261 3.80 -11.84 9.27
C GLN A 261 4.19 -10.61 10.11
N PRO A 262 4.25 -10.74 11.46
CA PRO A 262 4.73 -9.66 12.32
C PRO A 262 6.09 -9.12 11.89
N ASN A 263 6.28 -7.80 11.90
CA ASN A 263 7.52 -7.09 11.53
C ASN A 263 7.95 -7.25 10.05
N HIS A 264 7.05 -7.73 9.18
CA HIS A 264 7.29 -7.83 7.73
C HIS A 264 6.52 -6.76 6.94
N ASP A 265 6.09 -5.69 7.63
CA ASP A 265 5.38 -4.52 7.09
C ASP A 265 6.21 -3.65 6.12
N HIS A 266 7.39 -4.11 5.72
CA HIS A 266 8.27 -3.48 4.74
C HIS A 266 8.40 -4.30 3.45
N MET A 267 7.77 -5.47 3.41
CA MET A 267 7.81 -6.35 2.24
C MET A 267 6.71 -5.96 1.26
N TYR A 268 7.13 -5.53 0.08
CA TYR A 268 6.22 -5.27 -1.03
C TYR A 268 5.95 -6.54 -1.84
N VAL A 269 4.70 -6.73 -2.24
CA VAL A 269 4.26 -7.71 -3.24
C VAL A 269 3.39 -6.97 -4.24
N SER A 270 3.61 -7.18 -5.54
CA SER A 270 2.81 -6.47 -6.54
C SER A 270 1.34 -6.89 -6.47
N HIS A 271 0.47 -5.97 -6.87
CA HIS A 271 -0.95 -6.24 -7.03
C HIS A 271 -1.21 -7.44 -7.98
N GLU A 272 -0.50 -7.52 -9.10
CA GLU A 272 -0.56 -8.66 -10.03
C GLU A 272 -0.22 -10.00 -9.34
N ASP A 273 0.83 -10.02 -8.52
CA ASP A 273 1.24 -11.23 -7.79
C ASP A 273 0.21 -11.65 -6.73
N ARG A 274 -0.42 -10.68 -6.06
CA ARG A 274 -1.50 -10.94 -5.10
C ARG A 274 -2.73 -11.52 -5.79
N LEU A 275 -3.13 -10.95 -6.93
CA LEU A 275 -4.22 -11.48 -7.75
C LEU A 275 -3.94 -12.91 -8.23
N LEU A 276 -2.72 -13.17 -8.72
CA LEU A 276 -2.29 -14.50 -9.15
C LEU A 276 -2.30 -15.50 -7.99
N ILE A 277 -1.78 -15.13 -6.81
CA ILE A 277 -1.83 -15.99 -5.62
C ILE A 277 -3.29 -16.33 -5.25
N ASN A 278 -4.20 -15.36 -5.29
CA ASN A 278 -5.61 -15.58 -4.98
C ASN A 278 -6.33 -16.44 -6.03
N GLN A 279 -6.00 -16.27 -7.31
CA GLN A 279 -6.46 -17.16 -8.38
C GLN A 279 -6.02 -18.61 -8.10
N LEU A 280 -4.74 -18.84 -7.84
CA LEU A 280 -4.19 -20.17 -7.58
C LEU A 280 -4.80 -20.80 -6.33
N ARG A 281 -4.98 -20.02 -5.26
CA ARG A 281 -5.64 -20.50 -4.05
C ARG A 281 -7.09 -20.92 -4.34
N ARG A 282 -7.83 -20.19 -5.19
CA ARG A 282 -9.19 -20.55 -5.60
C ARG A 282 -9.22 -21.84 -6.43
N GLU A 283 -8.38 -21.92 -7.46
CA GLU A 283 -8.27 -23.11 -8.34
C GLU A 283 -7.87 -24.38 -7.56
N GLN A 284 -7.09 -24.22 -6.50
CA GLN A 284 -6.63 -25.32 -5.65
C GLN A 284 -7.50 -25.55 -4.41
N HIS A 285 -8.61 -24.82 -4.25
CA HIS A 285 -9.51 -24.90 -3.08
C HIS A 285 -8.79 -24.70 -1.73
N LYS A 286 -7.95 -23.67 -1.63
CA LYS A 286 -7.05 -23.39 -0.49
C LYS A 286 -7.51 -22.29 0.46
N PHE A 287 -8.63 -21.65 0.17
CA PHE A 287 -9.33 -20.82 1.14
C PHE A 287 -10.83 -20.99 0.97
N ASP A 288 -11.55 -20.73 2.06
CA ASP A 288 -12.98 -20.46 2.04
C ASP A 288 -13.16 -18.94 2.23
N CYS A 289 -14.07 -18.31 1.49
CA CYS A 289 -14.42 -16.88 1.66
C CYS A 289 -15.84 -16.74 2.22
N SER A 290 -16.27 -17.72 3.02
CA SER A 290 -17.60 -17.75 3.64
C SER A 290 -17.76 -16.68 4.71
N GLU A 291 -16.68 -16.29 5.41
CA GLU A 291 -16.67 -15.23 6.41
C GLU A 291 -15.75 -14.06 6.05
N TYR A 292 -16.05 -12.87 6.58
CA TYR A 292 -15.22 -11.68 6.36
C TYR A 292 -13.81 -11.83 6.92
N SER A 293 -13.62 -12.61 7.99
CA SER A 293 -12.30 -12.92 8.55
C SER A 293 -11.39 -13.56 7.50
N ASP A 294 -11.91 -14.49 6.71
CA ASP A 294 -11.15 -15.17 5.68
C ASP A 294 -10.84 -14.25 4.50
N VAL A 295 -11.84 -13.46 4.08
CA VAL A 295 -11.66 -12.46 3.02
C VAL A 295 -10.59 -11.44 3.44
N LEU A 296 -10.65 -10.93 4.66
CA LEU A 296 -9.67 -9.98 5.20
C LEU A 296 -8.26 -10.58 5.30
N GLN A 297 -8.15 -11.89 5.49
CA GLN A 297 -6.87 -12.58 5.54
C GLN A 297 -6.19 -12.68 4.17
N TYR A 298 -6.94 -12.81 3.08
CA TYR A 298 -6.39 -13.09 1.74
C TYR A 298 -6.53 -11.95 0.74
N ALA A 299 -7.44 -11.01 0.98
CA ALA A 299 -7.55 -9.80 0.17
C ALA A 299 -6.28 -8.94 0.29
N ASP A 300 -6.11 -8.07 -0.70
CA ASP A 300 -5.13 -7.01 -0.65
C ASP A 300 -5.41 -6.08 0.55
N SER A 301 -4.36 -5.68 1.27
CA SER A 301 -4.49 -4.78 2.42
C SER A 301 -5.14 -3.45 2.06
N ALA A 302 -5.00 -3.01 0.81
CA ALA A 302 -5.56 -1.77 0.29
C ALA A 302 -7.10 -1.78 0.27
N LEU A 303 -7.69 -2.98 0.29
CA LEU A 303 -9.14 -3.21 0.31
C LEU A 303 -9.70 -3.34 1.72
N LYS A 304 -8.84 -3.44 2.75
CA LYS A 304 -9.25 -3.68 4.15
C LYS A 304 -10.23 -2.62 4.64
N GLY A 305 -10.00 -1.35 4.32
CA GLY A 305 -10.91 -0.25 4.67
C GLY A 305 -12.32 -0.48 4.09
N LEU A 306 -12.42 -0.90 2.83
CA LEU A 306 -13.71 -1.18 2.20
C LEU A 306 -14.38 -2.41 2.81
N LEU A 307 -13.61 -3.50 2.99
CA LEU A 307 -14.11 -4.75 3.56
C LEU A 307 -14.66 -4.59 4.98
N LEU A 308 -13.98 -3.82 5.84
CA LEU A 308 -14.47 -3.50 7.18
C LEU A 308 -15.80 -2.73 7.12
N LYS A 309 -15.99 -1.87 6.12
CA LYS A 309 -17.26 -1.17 5.90
C LYS A 309 -18.33 -2.15 5.43
N CYS A 310 -18.04 -2.98 4.43
CA CYS A 310 -18.95 -4.03 3.96
C CYS A 310 -19.41 -4.97 5.10
N GLN A 311 -18.48 -5.39 5.96
CA GLN A 311 -18.75 -6.19 7.16
C GLN A 311 -19.68 -5.46 8.14
N THR A 312 -19.35 -4.21 8.47
CA THR A 312 -20.13 -3.35 9.38
C THR A 312 -21.59 -3.22 8.93
N TYR A 313 -21.81 -3.06 7.62
CA TYR A 313 -23.15 -2.90 7.02
C TYR A 313 -23.79 -4.23 6.57
N ARG A 314 -23.17 -5.36 6.94
CA ARG A 314 -23.65 -6.73 6.71
C ARG A 314 -23.95 -7.03 5.24
N LEU A 315 -23.08 -6.59 4.35
CA LEU A 315 -23.15 -7.00 2.94
C LEU A 315 -22.68 -8.46 2.81
N PRO A 316 -23.21 -9.24 1.84
CA PRO A 316 -22.66 -10.55 1.50
C PRO A 316 -21.13 -10.51 1.34
N THR A 317 -20.43 -11.56 1.75
CA THR A 317 -18.98 -11.64 1.57
C THR A 317 -18.65 -11.64 0.07
N PRO A 318 -17.62 -10.89 -0.37
CA PRO A 318 -17.12 -11.03 -1.73
C PRO A 318 -16.31 -12.32 -1.87
N GLU A 319 -16.22 -12.78 -3.10
CA GLU A 319 -15.35 -13.86 -3.52
C GLU A 319 -14.01 -13.31 -4.03
N LEU A 320 -12.92 -14.00 -3.70
CA LEU A 320 -11.57 -13.70 -4.15
C LEU A 320 -11.13 -14.68 -5.27
N GLY A 321 -10.12 -14.27 -6.03
CA GLY A 321 -9.45 -15.12 -7.03
C GLY A 321 -10.28 -15.40 -8.28
N ILE A 322 -11.32 -14.60 -8.54
CA ILE A 322 -12.12 -14.74 -9.75
C ILE A 322 -11.40 -14.09 -10.93
N CYS A 323 -11.28 -14.84 -12.02
CA CYS A 323 -10.74 -14.36 -13.28
C CYS A 323 -11.77 -14.61 -14.39
N ILE A 324 -11.95 -13.63 -15.27
CA ILE A 324 -12.90 -13.72 -16.39
C ILE A 324 -12.16 -13.51 -17.70
N LYS A 325 -12.46 -14.36 -18.68
CA LYS A 325 -11.86 -14.28 -20.01
C LYS A 325 -12.51 -13.15 -20.82
N HIS A 326 -11.69 -12.22 -21.32
CA HIS A 326 -12.08 -11.18 -22.27
C HIS A 326 -11.18 -11.27 -23.50
N GLY A 327 -11.70 -11.81 -24.60
CA GLY A 327 -10.89 -12.15 -25.77
C GLY A 327 -9.85 -13.23 -25.44
N ASN A 328 -8.56 -12.90 -25.58
CA ASN A 328 -7.44 -13.78 -25.26
C ASN A 328 -6.82 -13.51 -23.88
N GLU A 329 -7.32 -12.51 -23.15
CA GLU A 329 -6.78 -12.11 -21.85
C GLU A 329 -7.67 -12.60 -20.71
N LEU A 330 -7.04 -12.91 -19.57
CA LEU A 330 -7.72 -13.17 -18.31
C LEU A 330 -7.68 -11.89 -17.47
N VAL A 331 -8.85 -11.45 -17.04
CA VAL A 331 -9.00 -10.27 -16.19
C VAL A 331 -9.35 -10.75 -14.79
N SER A 332 -8.39 -10.63 -13.89
CA SER A 332 -8.57 -10.94 -12.46
C SER A 332 -9.38 -9.85 -11.78
N ILE A 333 -10.15 -10.21 -10.76
CA ILE A 333 -10.97 -9.29 -9.97
C ILE A 333 -10.52 -9.35 -8.51
N ASP A 334 -10.36 -8.18 -7.89
CA ASP A 334 -10.02 -8.06 -6.47
C ASP A 334 -11.12 -8.58 -5.55
N LEU A 335 -12.32 -7.98 -5.64
CA LEU A 335 -13.50 -8.41 -4.88
C LEU A 335 -14.67 -8.59 -5.85
N ALA A 336 -15.26 -9.79 -5.86
CA ALA A 336 -16.36 -10.10 -6.76
C ALA A 336 -17.61 -10.52 -5.99
N TRP A 337 -18.77 -10.06 -6.46
CA TRP A 337 -20.09 -10.57 -6.08
C TRP A 337 -20.76 -11.15 -7.33
N PRO A 338 -20.43 -12.41 -7.72
CA PRO A 338 -20.79 -12.95 -9.04
C PRO A 338 -22.29 -12.99 -9.30
N ARG A 339 -23.10 -13.29 -8.27
CA ARG A 339 -24.56 -13.32 -8.38
C ARG A 339 -25.16 -11.98 -8.77
N LYS A 340 -24.47 -10.87 -8.47
CA LYS A 340 -24.89 -9.51 -8.80
C LYS A 340 -24.17 -8.95 -10.03
N LYS A 341 -23.22 -9.69 -10.60
CA LYS A 341 -22.24 -9.18 -11.59
C LYS A 341 -21.60 -7.86 -11.15
N PHE A 342 -21.30 -7.76 -9.86
CA PHE A 342 -20.70 -6.57 -9.27
C PHE A 342 -19.25 -6.87 -8.87
N ALA A 343 -18.33 -5.98 -9.23
CA ALA A 343 -16.91 -6.12 -8.93
C ALA A 343 -16.36 -4.81 -8.35
N VAL A 344 -15.44 -4.97 -7.41
CA VAL A 344 -14.54 -3.90 -6.99
C VAL A 344 -13.14 -4.27 -7.44
N VAL A 345 -12.43 -3.31 -8.01
CA VAL A 345 -11.04 -3.46 -8.45
C VAL A 345 -10.15 -2.37 -7.88
N ILE A 346 -8.86 -2.66 -7.73
CA ILE A 346 -7.86 -1.66 -7.38
C ILE A 346 -7.48 -0.85 -8.63
N GLU A 347 -7.15 -1.50 -9.75
CA GLU A 347 -6.62 -0.81 -10.93
C GLU A 347 -7.67 -0.44 -11.97
N HIS A 348 -7.43 0.69 -12.66
CA HIS A 348 -8.28 1.16 -13.76
C HIS A 348 -8.21 0.26 -15.00
N SER A 349 -7.09 -0.42 -15.20
CA SER A 349 -6.83 -1.31 -16.35
C SER A 349 -7.91 -2.40 -16.50
N GLN A 350 -8.46 -2.87 -15.37
CA GLN A 350 -9.48 -3.92 -15.32
C GLN A 350 -10.90 -3.41 -15.68
N LEU A 351 -11.16 -2.10 -15.57
CA LEU A 351 -12.52 -1.54 -15.68
C LEU A 351 -13.15 -1.77 -17.05
N VAL A 352 -12.43 -1.47 -18.13
CA VAL A 352 -12.98 -1.50 -19.50
C VAL A 352 -13.40 -2.91 -19.88
N ALA A 353 -12.52 -3.89 -19.63
CA ALA A 353 -12.76 -5.28 -20.00
C ALA A 353 -13.93 -5.90 -19.20
N LEU A 354 -14.00 -5.66 -17.89
CA LEU A 354 -15.08 -6.20 -17.06
C LEU A 354 -16.44 -5.54 -17.39
N ARG A 355 -16.47 -4.23 -17.65
CA ARG A 355 -17.70 -3.54 -18.10
C ARG A 355 -18.19 -4.06 -19.44
N ALA A 356 -17.28 -4.34 -20.39
CA ALA A 356 -17.64 -4.98 -21.66
C ALA A 356 -18.27 -6.37 -21.48
N LEU A 357 -17.91 -7.08 -20.41
CA LEU A 357 -18.50 -8.36 -20.02
C LEU A 357 -19.82 -8.22 -19.22
N GLY A 358 -20.33 -7.00 -19.08
CA GLY A 358 -21.59 -6.70 -18.40
C GLY A 358 -21.49 -6.73 -16.88
N TRP A 359 -20.31 -6.45 -16.31
CA TRP A 359 -20.15 -6.24 -14.88
C TRP A 359 -20.26 -4.77 -14.51
N ASP A 360 -20.94 -4.50 -13.40
CA ASP A 360 -20.87 -3.22 -12.71
C ASP A 360 -19.58 -3.17 -11.91
N VAL A 361 -18.63 -2.32 -12.35
CA VAL A 361 -17.29 -2.27 -11.75
C VAL A 361 -16.97 -0.91 -11.18
N TRP A 362 -16.56 -0.93 -9.92
CA TRP A 362 -16.20 0.22 -9.12
C TRP A 362 -14.73 0.12 -8.71
N LEU A 363 -14.04 1.25 -8.67
CA LEU A 363 -12.75 1.31 -7.99
C LEU A 363 -12.96 1.20 -6.49
N ALA A 364 -12.02 0.57 -5.78
CA ALA A 364 -12.07 0.48 -4.33
C ALA A 364 -12.17 1.85 -3.64
N SER A 365 -11.45 2.83 -4.19
CA SER A 365 -11.49 4.24 -3.78
C SER A 365 -12.89 4.84 -3.91
N ASP A 366 -13.52 4.66 -5.07
CA ASP A 366 -14.85 5.18 -5.36
C ASP A 366 -15.91 4.48 -4.51
N GLY A 367 -15.75 3.17 -4.32
CA GLY A 367 -16.60 2.35 -3.45
C GLY A 367 -16.55 2.81 -2.00
N LEU A 368 -15.40 3.24 -1.50
CA LEU A 368 -15.26 3.81 -0.16
C LEU A 368 -15.92 5.18 -0.02
N ALA A 369 -15.64 6.09 -0.97
CA ALA A 369 -16.16 7.46 -1.00
C ALA A 369 -17.69 7.48 -1.15
N ASN A 370 -18.22 6.62 -2.04
CA ASN A 370 -19.63 6.56 -2.41
C ASN A 370 -20.31 5.27 -1.88
N PHE A 371 -19.90 4.79 -0.71
CA PHE A 371 -20.30 3.49 -0.15
C PHE A 371 -21.82 3.26 -0.08
N TYR A 372 -22.60 4.27 0.28
CA TYR A 372 -24.06 4.14 0.36
C TYR A 372 -24.73 3.95 -1.00
N ALA A 373 -24.11 4.43 -2.07
CA ALA A 373 -24.54 4.13 -3.44
C ALA A 373 -24.07 2.72 -3.84
N MET A 374 -22.78 2.42 -3.62
CA MET A 374 -22.18 1.14 -3.95
C MET A 374 -22.93 -0.05 -3.32
N GLN A 375 -23.29 0.04 -2.03
CA GLN A 375 -23.92 -1.07 -1.32
C GLN A 375 -25.28 -1.49 -1.91
N LYS A 376 -25.96 -0.61 -2.65
CA LYS A 376 -27.25 -0.92 -3.30
C LYS A 376 -27.11 -1.92 -4.43
N TYR A 377 -25.94 -2.02 -5.05
CA TYR A 377 -25.64 -3.00 -6.10
C TYR A 377 -25.34 -4.39 -5.53
N ILE A 378 -24.83 -4.42 -4.29
CA ILE A 378 -24.38 -5.64 -3.62
C ILE A 378 -25.52 -6.32 -2.85
N ARG A 379 -26.40 -5.54 -2.20
CA ARG A 379 -27.62 -6.04 -1.55
C ARG A 379 -28.54 -6.69 -2.58
#